data_AF-A0AAE4U826-F1
#
_entry.id   AF-A0AAE4U826-F1
#
_cell.length_a   1.000
_cell.length_b   1.000
_cell.length_c   1.000
_cell.angle_alpha   90.00
_cell.angle_beta   90.00
_cell.angle_gamma   90.00
#
_symmetry.space_group_name_H-M   'P 1'
#
loop_
_entity.id
_entity.type
_entity.pdbx_description
1 polymer ?
#
loop_
_entity_poly.entity_id
_entity_poly.type
_entity_poly.pdbx_seq_one_letter_code
_entity_poly.pdbx_strand_id
1 'polypeptide(L)'
;MSAHPVTYYQVKCDACGYVEDDYGDFNAFSDPGPAREHAVYAGWVQLGLDRDVCEACQTCDVCGARGHVNDDETRIVCDDHEEVAP
;
A
#
# COMPACT_ATOMS: atom_id res chain seq x y z
N MET A 1 28.99 8.10 22.76
CA MET A 1 28.38 7.05 21.92
C MET A 1 28.42 7.55 20.49
N SER A 2 29.00 6.77 19.59
CA SER A 2 29.09 7.09 18.16
C SER A 2 28.12 6.18 17.39
N ALA A 3 27.58 6.66 16.27
CA ALA A 3 26.66 5.91 15.42
C ALA A 3 27.04 6.09 13.95
N HIS A 4 26.73 5.08 13.12
CA HIS A 4 26.90 5.12 11.67
C HIS A 4 25.52 5.05 11.00
N PRO A 5 25.25 5.88 9.98
CA PRO A 5 23.98 5.86 9.27
C PRO A 5 23.85 4.59 8.41
N VAL A 6 22.63 4.12 8.28
CA VAL A 6 22.25 2.93 7.51
C VAL A 6 20.90 3.19 6.84
N THR A 7 20.66 2.56 5.69
CA THR A 7 19.40 2.69 4.96
C THR A 7 18.31 1.85 5.62
N TYR A 8 17.13 2.45 5.77
CA TYR A 8 15.89 1.80 6.19
C TYR A 8 14.80 2.15 5.18
N TYR A 9 13.72 1.38 5.19
CA TYR A 9 12.62 1.44 4.25
C TYR A 9 11.29 1.66 4.99
N GLN A 10 10.46 2.48 4.36
CA GLN A 10 9.07 2.75 4.72
C GLN A 10 8.25 2.58 3.45
N VAL A 11 7.00 2.13 3.60
CA VAL A 11 6.07 2.02 2.48
C VAL A 11 5.52 3.39 2.16
N LYS A 12 5.37 3.69 0.86
CA LYS A 12 4.81 4.95 0.39
C LYS A 12 3.67 4.65 -0.56
N CYS A 13 2.56 5.34 -0.38
CA CYS A 13 1.39 5.22 -1.23
C CYS A 13 1.72 5.82 -2.60
N ASP A 14 1.54 5.04 -3.66
CA ASP A 14 1.82 5.50 -5.03
C ASP A 14 0.72 6.43 -5.56
N ALA A 15 -0.45 6.48 -4.91
CA ALA A 15 -1.54 7.37 -5.30
C ALA A 15 -1.41 8.78 -4.70
N CYS A 16 -1.14 8.90 -3.38
CA CYS A 16 -1.10 10.19 -2.68
C CYS A 16 0.27 10.58 -2.14
N GLY A 17 1.25 9.67 -2.15
CA GLY A 17 2.60 9.92 -1.63
C GLY A 17 2.71 9.85 -0.10
N TYR A 18 1.64 9.52 0.64
CA TYR A 18 1.70 9.28 2.07
C TYR A 18 2.72 8.17 2.38
N VAL A 19 3.51 8.34 3.43
CA VAL A 19 4.52 7.37 3.89
C VAL A 19 4.05 6.80 5.21
N GLU A 20 4.00 5.47 5.32
CA GLU A 20 3.74 4.79 6.59
C GLU A 20 4.98 4.92 7.48
N ASP A 21 4.81 5.59 8.61
CA ASP A 21 5.86 5.80 9.60
C ASP A 21 5.49 5.27 10.99
N ASP A 22 4.32 4.63 11.12
CA ASP A 22 3.85 4.01 12.36
C ASP A 22 3.63 2.51 12.18
N TYR A 23 4.66 1.74 12.51
CA TYR A 23 4.61 0.29 12.62
C TYR A 23 4.54 -0.17 14.08
N GLY A 24 4.01 0.67 14.97
CA GLY A 24 3.95 0.44 16.42
C GLY A 24 5.27 0.79 17.10
N ASP A 25 6.08 -0.23 17.43
CA ASP A 25 7.35 -0.03 18.15
C ASP A 25 8.48 0.50 17.23
N PHE A 26 8.26 0.48 15.92
CA PHE A 26 9.23 0.87 14.91
C PHE A 26 8.60 1.84 13.92
N ASN A 27 9.42 2.68 13.28
CA ASN A 27 8.97 3.58 12.22
C ASN A 27 9.48 3.20 10.82
N ALA A 28 10.36 2.19 10.70
CA ALA A 28 10.91 1.72 9.44
C ALA A 28 11.54 0.33 9.60
N PHE A 29 11.80 -0.35 8.48
CA PHE A 29 12.44 -1.68 8.45
C PHE A 29 13.76 -1.66 7.68
N SER A 30 14.66 -2.60 7.97
CA SER A 30 15.94 -2.74 7.26
C SER A 30 15.79 -3.29 5.84
N ASP A 31 14.62 -3.81 5.47
CA ASP A 31 14.31 -4.38 4.17
C ASP A 31 12.90 -3.93 3.72
N PRO A 32 12.65 -3.70 2.42
CA PRO A 32 11.34 -3.27 1.92
C PRO A 32 10.23 -4.33 2.04
N GLY A 33 10.56 -5.63 2.02
CA GLY A 33 9.59 -6.72 2.14
C GLY A 33 8.82 -6.67 3.46
N PRO A 34 9.51 -6.72 4.62
CA PRO A 34 8.88 -6.56 5.93
C PRO A 34 8.11 -5.25 6.08
N ALA A 35 8.60 -4.14 5.53
CA ALA A 35 7.85 -2.87 5.56
C ALA A 35 6.47 -3.01 4.89
N ARG A 36 6.42 -3.68 3.73
CA ARG A 36 5.18 -3.97 2.99
C ARG A 36 4.28 -4.93 3.73
N GLU A 37 4.82 -6.05 4.22
CA GLU A 37 4.07 -7.05 5.00
C GLU A 37 3.41 -6.42 6.23
N HIS A 38 4.11 -5.51 6.91
CA HIS A 38 3.56 -4.84 8.08
C HIS A 38 2.55 -3.73 7.76
N ALA A 39 2.69 -3.04 6.63
CA ALA A 39 1.73 -2.02 6.20
C ALA A 39 0.33 -2.62 5.95
N VAL A 40 0.23 -3.91 5.60
CA VAL A 40 -1.06 -4.61 5.44
C VAL A 40 -1.87 -4.59 6.74
N TYR A 41 -1.23 -4.61 7.91
CA TYR A 41 -1.93 -4.50 9.20
C TYR A 41 -2.55 -3.11 9.43
N ALA A 42 -2.02 -2.08 8.77
CA ALA A 42 -2.57 -0.74 8.73
C ALA A 42 -3.60 -0.55 7.59
N GLY A 43 -4.06 -1.65 6.97
CA GLY A 43 -5.08 -1.63 5.93
C GLY A 43 -4.57 -1.24 4.54
N TRP A 44 -3.25 -1.22 4.32
CA TRP A 44 -2.68 -1.01 2.99
C TRP A 44 -2.89 -2.23 2.08
N VAL A 45 -2.97 -1.98 0.78
CA VAL A 45 -3.06 -3.03 -0.24
C VAL A 45 -1.93 -2.92 -1.24
N GLN A 46 -1.45 -4.08 -1.68
CA GLN A 46 -0.51 -4.19 -2.78
C GLN A 46 -1.27 -4.60 -4.05
N LEU A 47 -0.94 -3.95 -5.16
CA LEU A 47 -1.49 -4.24 -6.48
C LEU A 47 -0.34 -4.70 -7.38
N GLY A 48 -0.38 -5.96 -7.81
CA GLY A 48 0.70 -6.60 -8.54
C GLY A 48 1.99 -6.65 -7.71
N LEU A 49 3.12 -6.32 -8.34
CA LEU A 49 4.45 -6.43 -7.72
C LEU A 49 5.05 -5.06 -7.33
N ASP A 50 4.41 -3.96 -7.74
CA ASP A 50 5.07 -2.65 -7.80
C ASP A 50 4.21 -1.46 -7.36
N ARG A 51 2.95 -1.67 -6.99
CA ARG A 51 2.06 -0.58 -6.55
C ARG A 51 1.54 -0.83 -5.14
N ASP A 52 1.85 0.08 -4.22
CA ASP A 52 1.41 0.06 -2.83
C ASP A 52 0.41 1.21 -2.59
N VAL A 53 -0.78 0.93 -2.03
CA VAL A 53 -1.87 1.91 -1.85
C VAL A 53 -2.37 1.93 -0.40
N CYS A 54 -2.33 3.11 0.22
CA CYS A 54 -2.84 3.29 1.58
C CYS A 54 -4.35 3.14 1.66
N GLU A 55 -4.86 2.85 2.86
CA GLU A 55 -6.29 2.66 3.11
C GLU A 55 -7.12 3.79 2.49
N ALA A 56 -6.76 5.06 2.70
CA ALA A 56 -7.55 6.20 2.21
C ALA A 56 -7.64 6.30 0.67
N CYS A 57 -6.67 5.75 -0.07
CA CYS A 57 -6.59 5.86 -1.52
C CYS A 57 -7.15 4.65 -2.26
N GLN A 58 -7.74 3.69 -1.55
CA GLN A 58 -8.40 2.54 -2.17
C GLN A 58 -9.74 2.97 -2.77
N THR A 59 -9.67 3.52 -3.99
CA THR A 59 -10.80 3.97 -4.78
C THR A 59 -10.85 3.21 -6.09
N CYS A 60 -12.07 2.93 -6.58
CA CYS A 60 -12.31 2.32 -7.87
C CYS A 60 -11.64 3.13 -8.99
N ASP A 61 -10.81 2.46 -9.79
CA ASP A 61 -10.07 3.08 -10.90
C ASP A 61 -11.00 3.59 -12.03
N VAL A 62 -12.29 3.19 -12.04
CA VAL A 62 -13.29 3.60 -13.05
C VAL A 62 -14.07 4.83 -12.60
N CYS A 63 -14.68 4.80 -11.41
CA CYS A 63 -15.61 5.85 -10.96
C CYS A 63 -15.10 6.68 -9.77
N GLY A 64 -14.00 6.28 -9.13
CA GLY A 64 -13.42 6.98 -7.98
C GLY A 64 -14.16 6.77 -6.65
N ALA A 65 -15.22 5.95 -6.62
CA ALA A 65 -15.87 5.54 -5.37
C ALA A 65 -14.95 4.64 -4.54
N ARG A 66 -15.31 4.36 -3.27
CA ARG A 66 -14.59 3.35 -2.47
C ARG A 66 -14.60 2.00 -3.20
N GLY A 67 -13.48 1.30 -3.22
CA GLY A 67 -13.35 -0.01 -3.85
C GLY A 67 -12.43 -0.95 -3.10
N HIS A 68 -12.33 -2.18 -3.58
CA HIS A 68 -11.46 -3.24 -3.09
C HIS A 68 -10.56 -3.77 -4.21
N VAL A 69 -9.54 -4.52 -3.83
CA VAL A 69 -8.63 -5.19 -4.77
C VAL A 69 -9.42 -6.25 -5.55
N ASN A 70 -9.30 -6.25 -6.87
CA ASN A 70 -9.96 -7.25 -7.72
C ASN A 70 -9.32 -8.64 -7.58
N ASP A 71 -9.98 -9.68 -8.12
CA ASP A 71 -9.50 -11.07 -8.05
C ASP A 71 -8.10 -11.31 -8.63
N ASP A 72 -7.68 -10.52 -9.63
CA ASP A 72 -6.33 -10.61 -10.21
C ASP A 72 -5.27 -9.84 -9.42
N GLU A 73 -5.66 -9.17 -8.32
CA GLU A 73 -4.80 -8.34 -7.48
C GLU A 73 -4.06 -7.22 -8.23
N THR A 74 -4.61 -6.72 -9.33
CA THR A 74 -3.92 -5.74 -10.21
C THR A 74 -4.51 -4.33 -10.16
N ARG A 75 -5.75 -4.19 -9.69
CA ARG A 75 -6.49 -2.92 -9.69
C ARG A 75 -7.49 -2.85 -8.56
N ILE A 76 -7.99 -1.64 -8.29
CA ILE A 76 -9.04 -1.42 -7.29
C ILE A 76 -10.34 -1.12 -8.02
N VAL A 77 -11.38 -1.86 -7.71
CA VAL A 77 -12.71 -1.75 -8.33
C VAL A 77 -13.78 -1.75 -7.25
N CYS A 78 -14.95 -1.16 -7.53
CA CYS A 78 -16.13 -1.33 -6.68
C CYS A 78 -16.99 -2.48 -7.23
N ASP A 79 -17.97 -2.93 -6.45
CA ASP A 79 -18.89 -4.02 -6.82
C ASP A 79 -19.51 -3.82 -8.23
N ASP A 80 -19.91 -2.58 -8.58
CA ASP A 80 -20.51 -2.27 -9.88
C ASP A 80 -19.55 -2.40 -11.08
N HIS A 81 -18.24 -2.40 -10.83
CA HIS A 81 -17.19 -2.43 -11.86
C HIS A 81 -16.28 -3.67 -11.74
N GLU A 82 -16.62 -4.62 -10.89
CA GLU A 82 -15.84 -5.84 -10.66
C GLU A 82 -15.89 -6.79 -11.87
N GLU A 83 -17.07 -6.95 -12.46
CA GLU A 83 -17.29 -7.82 -13.63
C GLU A 83 -17.05 -7.11 -14.98
N VAL A 84 -16.74 -5.81 -14.96
CA VAL A 84 -16.40 -5.05 -16.17
C VAL A 84 -14.92 -5.31 -16.48
N ALA A 85 -14.67 -6.44 -17.14
CA ALA A 85 -13.42 -6.63 -17.85
C ALA A 85 -13.27 -5.50 -18.90
N PRO A 86 -12.06 -4.92 -19.07
CA PRO A 86 -11.82 -3.89 -20.08
C PRO A 86 -12.08 -4.38 -21.51
#